data_AF-K0T7P7-F1
#
_entry.id   AF-K0T7P7-F1
#
_cell.length_a   1.000
_cell.length_b   1.000
_cell.length_c   1.000
_cell.angle_alpha   90.00
_cell.angle_beta   90.00
_cell.angle_gamma   90.00
#
_symmetry.space_group_name_H-M   'P 1'
#
loop_
_entity.id
_entity.type
_entity.pdbx_description
1 polymer ?
#
loop_
_entity_poly.entity_id
_entity_poly.type
_entity_poly.pdbx_seq_one_letter_code
_entity_poly.pdbx_strand_id
1 'polypeptide(L)'
;MKLQIVASLLSTAALVDAFSTSASIRASSTTSLYERKPFISGNWKLNPQSKDEAVALASGIAGSITESSPDAEVALFVPYVFIESAQSAVG
;
A
#
# COMPACT_ATOMS: atom_id res chain seq x y z
N MET A 1 -65.26 -49.08 -1.55
CA MET A 1 -65.43 -48.30 -0.30
C MET A 1 -64.08 -48.32 0.40
N LYS A 2 -63.29 -47.24 0.32
CA LYS A 2 -63.22 -46.12 1.29
C LYS A 2 -62.54 -46.54 2.61
N LEU A 3 -61.57 -45.70 3.01
CA LEU A 3 -60.87 -45.58 4.31
C LEU A 3 -59.62 -46.46 4.53
N GLN A 4 -58.51 -45.98 5.08
CA GLN A 4 -57.96 -44.64 5.34
C GLN A 4 -56.53 -44.87 5.87
N ILE A 5 -55.51 -44.24 5.27
CA ILE A 5 -54.73 -43.13 5.87
C ILE A 5 -54.36 -43.39 7.33
N VAL A 6 -53.20 -44.03 7.56
CA VAL A 6 -52.34 -43.79 8.73
C VAL A 6 -50.89 -43.82 8.26
N ALA A 7 -50.46 -42.72 7.65
CA ALA A 7 -49.05 -42.39 7.47
C ALA A 7 -48.88 -40.89 7.75
N SER A 8 -49.37 -40.47 8.92
CA SER A 8 -48.99 -39.22 9.54
C SER A 8 -47.84 -39.50 10.50
N LEU A 9 -46.86 -38.59 10.51
CA LEU A 9 -45.65 -38.54 11.35
C LEU A 9 -44.37 -39.06 10.70
N LEU A 10 -43.98 -38.45 9.59
CA LEU A 10 -42.57 -38.02 9.46
C LEU A 10 -42.45 -36.76 8.60
N SER A 11 -43.31 -35.78 8.91
CA SER A 11 -43.07 -34.40 8.52
C SER A 11 -41.94 -33.85 9.39
N THR A 12 -41.04 -33.12 8.75
CA THR A 12 -40.21 -32.06 9.34
C THR A 12 -39.15 -32.49 10.36
N ALA A 13 -38.04 -33.03 9.88
CA ALA A 13 -36.74 -32.86 10.54
C ALA A 13 -35.78 -32.15 9.57
N ALA A 14 -35.83 -30.82 9.65
CA ALA A 14 -34.74 -29.89 9.42
C ALA A 14 -33.99 -29.95 8.06
N LEU A 15 -34.61 -29.35 7.05
CA LEU A 15 -33.88 -28.43 6.19
C LEU A 15 -33.45 -27.22 7.03
N VAL A 16 -32.27 -27.21 7.66
CA VAL A 16 -31.57 -25.97 8.06
C VAL A 16 -30.14 -26.30 8.47
N ASP A 17 -29.21 -26.20 7.53
CA ASP A 17 -27.87 -25.66 7.82
C ASP A 17 -27.33 -24.87 6.62
N ALA A 18 -28.23 -24.24 5.85
CA ALA A 18 -27.88 -23.31 4.78
C ALA A 18 -27.33 -21.97 5.30
N PHE A 19 -27.38 -21.75 6.62
CA PHE A 19 -26.69 -20.67 7.32
C PHE A 19 -25.70 -21.27 8.32
N SER A 20 -24.80 -22.14 7.86
CA SER A 20 -23.50 -22.15 8.49
C SER A 20 -22.91 -20.77 8.23
N THR A 21 -23.01 -19.89 9.23
CA THR A 21 -22.12 -18.73 9.31
C THR A 21 -20.74 -19.34 9.39
N SER A 22 -20.13 -19.59 8.23
CA SER A 22 -18.69 -19.73 8.13
C SER A 22 -18.18 -18.56 8.92
N ALA A 23 -17.59 -18.84 10.08
CA ALA A 23 -16.99 -17.81 10.91
C ALA A 23 -16.13 -17.05 9.93
N SER A 24 -16.57 -15.83 9.57
CA SER A 24 -15.80 -15.00 8.68
C SER A 24 -14.52 -14.86 9.46
N ILE A 25 -13.46 -15.54 9.01
CA ILE A 25 -12.11 -15.26 9.45
C ILE A 25 -11.90 -13.85 8.90
N ARG A 26 -12.45 -12.85 9.60
CA ARG A 26 -11.95 -11.50 9.54
C ARG A 26 -10.55 -11.66 10.05
N ALA A 27 -9.62 -11.86 9.12
CA ALA A 27 -8.23 -11.55 9.36
C ALA A 27 -8.26 -10.15 9.99
N SER A 28 -7.98 -10.09 11.28
CA SER A 28 -7.93 -8.84 12.00
C SER A 28 -6.70 -8.14 11.43
N SER A 29 -6.93 -7.29 10.43
CA SER A 29 -5.87 -6.48 9.84
C SER A 29 -5.45 -5.49 10.92
N THR A 30 -4.42 -5.85 11.68
CA THR A 30 -3.76 -4.92 12.59
C THR A 30 -2.96 -3.96 11.73
N THR A 31 -3.58 -2.87 11.29
CA THR A 31 -2.84 -1.78 10.65
C THR A 31 -1.92 -1.18 11.70
N SER A 32 -0.66 -1.57 11.72
CA SER A 32 0.35 -0.91 12.52
C SER A 32 0.70 0.42 11.83
N LEU A 33 0.76 1.51 12.58
CA LEU A 33 0.91 2.86 12.00
C LEU A 33 2.31 3.12 11.42
N TYR A 34 3.30 2.25 11.66
CA TYR A 34 4.73 2.50 11.39
C TYR A 34 5.53 1.29 10.85
N GLU A 35 4.88 0.28 10.29
CA GLU A 35 5.59 -0.90 9.75
C GLU A 35 6.28 -0.65 8.40
N ARG A 36 5.92 0.44 7.70
CA ARG A 36 6.55 0.83 6.44
C ARG A 36 7.53 1.97 6.66
N LYS A 37 8.69 1.87 6.02
CA LYS A 37 9.65 2.97 5.96
C LYS A 37 9.02 4.15 5.20
N PRO A 38 9.01 5.37 5.77
CA PRO A 38 8.55 6.56 5.06
C PRO A 38 9.33 6.78 3.78
N PHE A 39 8.64 7.17 2.71
CA PHE A 39 9.25 7.45 1.41
C PHE A 39 8.84 8.85 0.96
N ILE A 40 9.83 9.72 0.76
CA ILE A 40 9.66 11.11 0.35
C ILE A 40 10.21 11.23 -1.06
N SER A 41 9.44 11.82 -1.97
CA SER A 41 9.94 12.09 -3.31
C SER A 41 9.65 13.50 -3.80
N GLY A 42 10.62 14.07 -4.50
CA GLY A 42 10.49 15.36 -5.16
C GLY A 42 10.41 15.19 -6.67
N ASN A 43 9.25 15.48 -7.27
CA ASN A 43 9.13 15.55 -8.73
C ASN A 43 9.37 16.97 -9.21
N TRP A 44 10.51 17.17 -9.88
CA TRP A 44 10.89 18.49 -10.39
C TRP A 44 10.17 18.87 -11.69
N LYS A 45 9.48 17.91 -12.31
CA LYS A 45 8.72 18.08 -13.56
C LYS A 45 9.65 18.55 -14.69
N LEU A 46 9.38 19.74 -15.26
CA LEU A 46 10.20 20.38 -16.29
C LEU A 46 11.17 21.41 -15.69
N ASN A 47 11.56 21.23 -14.44
CA ASN A 47 12.60 22.02 -13.78
C ASN A 47 13.71 21.08 -13.31
N PRO A 48 14.93 21.58 -13.11
CA PRO A 48 15.43 22.93 -13.40
C PRO A 48 15.62 23.21 -14.90
N GLN A 49 16.08 24.41 -15.27
CA GLN A 49 16.30 24.80 -16.68
C GLN A 49 17.75 24.60 -17.14
N SER A 50 18.66 24.23 -16.25
CA SER A 50 20.07 24.00 -16.57
C SER A 50 20.66 22.83 -15.78
N LYS A 51 21.76 22.27 -16.31
CA LYS A 51 22.51 21.19 -15.65
C LYS A 51 23.10 21.63 -14.32
N ASP A 52 23.69 22.83 -14.25
CA ASP A 52 24.33 23.33 -13.03
C ASP A 52 23.31 23.52 -11.90
N GLU A 53 22.11 24.02 -12.23
CA GLU A 53 21.01 24.13 -11.29
C GLU A 53 20.53 22.76 -10.80
N ALA A 54 20.47 21.75 -11.67
CA ALA A 54 20.14 20.37 -11.28
C ALA A 54 21.14 19.80 -10.28
N VAL A 55 22.43 19.98 -10.55
CA VAL A 55 23.52 19.53 -9.67
C VAL A 55 23.47 20.27 -8.33
N ALA A 56 23.27 21.58 -8.35
CA ALA A 56 23.18 22.38 -7.14
C ALA A 56 21.98 21.98 -6.26
N LEU A 57 20.81 21.78 -6.87
CA LEU A 57 19.60 21.34 -6.15
C LEU A 57 19.77 19.93 -5.57
N ALA A 58 20.28 18.98 -6.35
CA ALA A 58 20.50 17.61 -5.89
C ALA A 58 21.50 17.59 -4.71
N SER A 59 22.63 18.29 -4.85
CA SER A 59 23.67 18.39 -3.82
C SER A 59 23.15 19.08 -2.55
N GLY A 60 22.35 20.13 -2.70
CA GLY A 60 21.72 20.83 -1.58
C GLY A 60 20.74 19.95 -0.80
N ILE A 61 19.92 19.16 -1.49
CA ILE A 61 19.00 18.20 -0.84
C ILE A 61 19.80 17.12 -0.12
N ALA A 62 20.76 16.47 -0.79
CA ALA A 62 21.57 15.42 -0.18
C ALA A 62 22.36 15.92 1.05
N GLY A 63 22.97 17.10 0.96
CA GLY A 63 23.71 17.71 2.07
C GLY A 63 22.83 18.17 3.24
N SER A 64 21.51 18.30 3.03
CA SER A 64 20.56 18.65 4.11
C SER A 64 20.14 17.44 4.96
N ILE A 65 20.42 16.22 4.50
CA ILE A 65 20.14 15.00 5.23
C ILE A 65 21.22 14.83 6.30
N THR A 66 20.81 14.70 7.56
CA THR A 66 21.71 14.61 8.72
C THR A 66 21.41 13.34 9.53
N GLU A 67 22.27 13.02 10.48
CA GLU A 67 22.04 11.91 11.43
C GLU A 67 20.78 12.11 12.29
N SER A 68 20.30 13.35 12.42
CA SER A 68 19.07 13.69 13.14
C SER A 68 17.81 13.56 12.27
N SER A 69 17.96 13.31 10.97
CA SER A 69 16.83 13.11 10.06
C SER A 69 16.12 11.79 10.40
N PRO A 70 14.76 11.74 10.28
CA PRO A 70 14.03 10.49 10.47
C PRO A 70 14.51 9.38 9.54
N ASP A 71 14.39 8.12 9.96
CA ASP A 71 14.67 6.97 9.10
C ASP A 71 13.64 6.90 7.97
N ALA A 72 13.99 7.48 6.83
CA ALA A 72 13.15 7.61 5.64
C ALA A 72 13.98 7.41 4.37
N GLU A 73 13.31 7.02 3.30
CA GLU A 73 13.88 7.00 1.95
C GLU A 73 13.56 8.30 1.22
N VAL A 74 14.51 8.81 0.45
CA VAL A 74 14.38 10.04 -0.33
C VAL A 74 14.72 9.76 -1.79
N ALA A 75 13.85 10.18 -2.71
CA ALA A 75 14.08 10.05 -4.15
C ALA A 75 13.78 11.36 -4.90
N LEU A 76 14.48 11.58 -6.01
CA LEU A 76 14.28 12.74 -6.89
C LEU A 76 13.88 12.27 -8.29
N PHE A 77 12.77 12.80 -8.80
CA PHE A 77 12.36 12.63 -10.20
C PHE A 77 12.83 13.86 -10.97
N VAL A 78 14.04 13.72 -11.53
CA VAL A 78 14.77 14.74 -12.27
C VAL A 78 14.40 14.66 -13.76
N PRO A 79 14.33 15.79 -14.51
CA PRO A 79 14.19 15.74 -15.97
C PRO A 79 15.24 14.83 -16.60
N TYR A 80 14.83 14.05 -17.61
CA TYR A 80 15.65 13.03 -18.25
C TYR A 80 17.07 13.50 -18.58
N VAL A 81 17.19 14.70 -19.16
CA VAL A 81 18.47 15.30 -19.60
C VAL A 81 19.46 15.58 -18.46
N PHE A 82 19.00 15.58 -17.20
CA PHE A 82 19.85 15.86 -16.03
C PHE A 82 19.99 14.68 -15.08
N ILE A 83 19.33 13.53 -15.32
CA ILE A 83 19.36 12.36 -14.43
C ILE A 83 20.81 11.93 -14.13
N GLU A 84 21.61 11.68 -15.16
CA GLU A 84 22.99 11.20 -14.99
C GLU A 84 23.87 12.20 -14.25
N SER A 85 23.67 13.50 -14.51
CA SER A 85 24.45 14.57 -13.87
C SER A 85 24.10 14.74 -12.40
N ALA A 86 22.80 14.67 -12.07
CA ALA A 86 22.35 14.71 -10.67
C ALA A 86 22.80 13.45 -9.92
N GLN A 87 22.63 12.27 -10.52
CA GLN A 87 23.04 11.00 -9.91
C GLN A 87 24.55 10.98 -9.64
N SER A 88 25.38 11.35 -10.62
CA SER A 88 26.84 11.40 -10.46
C SER A 88 27.30 12.34 -9.35
N ALA A 89 26.51 13.35 -9.00
CA ALA A 89 26.84 14.32 -7.96
C ALA A 89 26.55 13.82 -6.53
N VAL A 90 25.53 12.96 -6.34
CA VAL A 90 25.03 12.61 -4.99
C VAL A 90 24.82 11.13 -4.70
N GLY A 91 24.89 10.23 -5.69
CA GLY A 91 24.76 8.78 -5.47
C GLY A 91 24.18 8.01 -6.64
#